data_AF-A0A2X3JQ09-F1
#
_entry.id   AF-A0A2X3JQ09-F1
#
_cell.length_a   1.000
_cell.length_b   1.000
_cell.length_c   1.000
_cell.angle_alpha   90.00
_cell.angle_beta   90.00
_cell.angle_gamma   90.00
#
_symmetry.space_group_name_H-M   'P 1'
#
loop_
_entity.id
_entity.type
_entity.pdbx_description
1 polymer ?
#
loop_
_entity_poly.entity_id
_entity_poly.type
_entity_poly.pdbx_seq_one_letter_code
_entity_poly.pdbx_strand_id
1 'polypeptide(L)'
;MLLPEIRIRENFRLKPSQYAIFINGIKADEADIPADKLMALPSSETYGEIDGVAGERPGVRDAGDLDPACAESEGAEYGVSGDRQRQRDCYHVNKIVRSYIPDLFNYDDITQLHNRLASDGTAPGGGLSAVLNYSQLLKVYRALLTEGVSLRDIVTIATVLVASSAVTKDHILLAADVRLALRRSNYPSVRSQAGADGVYPE
;
A
#
# COMPACT_ATOMS: atom_id res chain seq x y z
N MET A 1 -6.94 -3.38 -8.24
CA MET A 1 -8.09 -3.53 -7.33
C MET A 1 -8.65 -2.14 -7.11
N LEU A 2 -9.95 -1.99 -7.35
CA LEU A 2 -10.65 -0.78 -6.97
C LEU A 2 -10.92 -0.90 -5.47
N LEU A 3 -10.44 0.05 -4.66
CA LEU A 3 -10.77 0.04 -3.24
C LEU A 3 -12.27 0.34 -3.07
N PRO A 4 -12.95 -0.29 -2.09
CA PRO A 4 -14.35 0.02 -1.82
C PRO A 4 -14.52 1.50 -1.46
N GLU A 5 -15.71 2.03 -1.76
CA GLU A 5 -16.07 3.41 -1.44
C GLU A 5 -15.92 3.68 0.07
N ILE A 6 -15.15 4.72 0.42
CA ILE A 6 -14.99 5.15 1.80
C ILE A 6 -16.17 6.08 2.16
N ARG A 7 -16.99 5.65 3.12
CA ARG A 7 -18.13 6.44 3.61
C ARG A 7 -17.78 7.15 4.91
N ILE A 8 -17.90 8.47 4.92
CA ILE A 8 -17.67 9.30 6.10
C ILE A 8 -19.02 9.56 6.77
N ARG A 9 -19.07 9.38 8.10
CA ARG A 9 -20.26 9.63 8.92
C ARG A 9 -19.85 10.37 10.18
N GLU A 10 -20.66 11.34 10.58
CA GLU A 10 -20.49 12.02 11.86
C GLU A 10 -20.96 11.11 13.00
N ASN A 11 -20.21 11.12 14.11
CA ASN A 11 -20.55 10.38 15.32
C ASN A 11 -20.34 11.26 16.54
N PHE A 12 -21.44 11.81 17.07
CA PHE A 12 -21.45 12.71 18.22
C PHE A 12 -21.07 12.04 19.56
N ARG A 13 -20.82 10.72 19.57
CA ARG A 13 -20.30 10.02 20.76
C ARG A 13 -18.79 10.10 20.89
N LEU A 14 -18.08 10.45 19.81
CA LEU A 14 -16.62 10.62 19.81
C LEU A 14 -16.26 12.05 20.25
N LYS A 15 -15.04 12.23 20.76
CA LYS A 15 -14.51 13.57 21.03
C LYS A 15 -14.32 14.36 19.73
N PRO A 16 -14.30 15.71 19.77
CA PRO A 16 -14.13 16.54 18.57
C PRO A 16 -12.85 16.25 17.77
N SER A 17 -11.77 15.83 18.43
CA SER A 17 -10.48 15.49 17.82
C SER A 17 -10.35 14.01 17.44
N GLN A 18 -11.38 13.20 17.68
CA GLN A 18 -11.31 11.75 17.59
C GLN A 18 -12.09 11.22 16.39
N TYR A 19 -11.54 10.21 15.72
CA TYR A 19 -12.25 9.44 14.69
C TYR A 19 -12.01 7.94 14.88
N ALA A 20 -12.92 7.14 14.32
CA ALA A 20 -12.84 5.70 14.31
C ALA A 20 -13.05 5.17 12.89
N ILE A 21 -12.24 4.19 12.51
CA ILE A 21 -12.30 3.52 11.22
C ILE A 21 -13.07 2.21 11.41
N PHE A 22 -14.09 2.00 10.60
CA PHE A 22 -14.89 0.77 10.61
C PHE A 22 -14.73 0.03 9.29
N ILE A 23 -14.47 -1.28 9.37
CA ILE A 23 -14.36 -2.17 8.21
C ILE A 23 -15.39 -3.27 8.40
N ASN A 24 -16.28 -3.44 7.41
CA ASN A 24 -17.41 -4.38 7.49
C ASN A 24 -18.27 -4.22 8.76
N GLY A 25 -18.38 -2.99 9.28
CA GLY A 25 -19.14 -2.67 10.51
C GLY A 25 -18.40 -2.96 11.82
N ILE A 26 -17.18 -3.50 11.77
CA ILE A 26 -16.34 -3.76 12.94
C ILE A 26 -15.36 -2.60 13.10
N LYS A 27 -15.15 -2.12 14.34
CA LYS A 27 -14.16 -1.08 14.63
C LYS A 27 -12.76 -1.63 14.36
N ALA A 28 -12.10 -1.11 13.33
CA ALA A 28 -10.77 -1.52 12.91
C ALA A 28 -9.68 -0.76 13.67
N ASP A 29 -9.87 0.55 13.86
CA ASP A 29 -8.96 1.39 14.65
C ASP A 29 -9.65 2.68 15.12
N GLU A 30 -9.03 3.39 16.06
CA GLU A 30 -9.50 4.66 16.61
C GLU A 30 -8.29 5.55 16.95
N ALA A 31 -8.34 6.82 16.55
CA ALA A 31 -7.24 7.75 16.79
C ALA A 31 -7.78 9.10 17.26
N ASP A 32 -6.99 9.76 18.11
CA ASP A 32 -7.20 11.13 18.56
C ASP A 32 -6.15 12.01 17.88
N ILE A 33 -6.60 12.91 17.00
CA ILE A 33 -5.73 13.79 16.23
C ILE A 33 -6.13 15.25 16.51
N PRO A 34 -5.30 16.01 17.25
CA PRO A 34 -5.58 17.41 17.53
C PRO A 34 -5.64 18.21 16.24
N ALA A 35 -6.70 19.02 16.10
CA ALA A 35 -6.96 19.83 14.90
C ALA A 35 -6.18 21.15 14.89
N ASP A 36 -5.76 21.60 16.07
CA ASP A 36 -5.07 22.85 16.34
C ASP A 36 -3.53 22.73 16.31
N LYS A 37 -3.00 21.50 16.25
CA LYS A 37 -1.55 21.23 16.23
C LYS A 37 -1.09 20.68 14.89
N LEU A 38 0.17 20.94 14.54
CA LEU A 38 0.85 20.32 13.40
C LEU A 38 1.65 19.11 13.85
N MET A 39 1.81 18.12 12.97
CA MET A 39 2.73 17.03 13.24
C MET A 39 4.12 17.37 12.75
N ALA A 40 5.06 17.41 13.68
CA ALA A 40 6.46 17.52 13.42
C ALA A 40 7.01 16.14 13.04
N LEU A 41 7.49 16.01 11.80
CA LEU A 41 8.13 14.81 11.28
C LEU A 41 9.65 14.99 11.21
N PRO A 42 10.43 14.16 11.92
CA PRO A 42 11.88 14.22 11.80
C PRO A 42 12.34 13.83 10.38
N SER A 43 13.32 14.58 9.86
CA SER A 43 14.04 14.25 8.63
C SER A 43 15.39 13.59 8.95
N SER A 44 16.10 13.13 7.92
CA SER A 44 17.45 12.56 8.08
C SER A 44 18.49 13.57 8.59
N GLU A 45 18.16 14.87 8.55
CA GLU A 45 19.00 15.97 9.01
C GLU A 45 18.42 16.65 10.26
N THR A 46 17.52 15.98 10.99
CA THR A 46 16.99 16.53 12.24
C THR A 46 18.05 16.49 13.33
N TYR A 47 18.37 17.68 13.84
CA TYR A 47 19.22 17.89 15.00
C TYR A 47 18.32 18.19 16.21
N GLY A 48 18.61 17.63 17.39
CA GLY A 48 17.84 17.91 18.62
C GLY A 48 16.55 17.11 18.82
N GLU A 49 15.89 17.32 19.96
CA GLU A 49 14.57 16.78 20.27
C GLU A 49 13.49 17.80 19.88
N ILE A 50 12.40 17.33 19.28
CA ILE A 50 11.27 18.18 18.89
C ILE A 50 10.50 18.56 20.16
N ASP A 51 10.35 19.85 20.43
CA ASP A 51 9.62 20.32 21.61
C ASP A 51 8.11 20.19 21.39
N GLY A 52 7.48 19.18 21.98
CA GLY A 52 6.08 18.87 21.69
C GLY A 52 5.52 17.68 22.47
N VAL A 53 4.19 17.48 22.37
CA VAL A 53 3.55 16.27 22.88
C VAL A 53 3.91 15.12 21.94
N ALA A 54 4.39 13.99 22.47
CA ALA A 54 4.70 12.81 21.66
C ALA A 54 3.49 12.41 20.80
N GLY A 55 3.64 12.48 19.48
CA GLY A 55 2.61 12.18 18.51
C GLY A 55 2.95 10.88 17.78
N GLU A 56 2.07 9.89 17.81
CA GLU A 56 2.32 8.64 17.10
C GLU A 56 1.89 8.76 15.63
N ARG A 57 2.87 8.69 14.71
CA ARG A 57 2.59 8.37 13.31
C ARG A 57 3.11 6.98 13.00
N PRO A 58 2.24 6.08 12.53
CA PRO A 58 2.68 4.77 12.10
C PRO A 58 3.83 4.78 11.09
N GLY A 59 4.95 4.16 11.45
CA GLY A 59 6.14 4.06 10.60
C GLY A 59 7.13 5.22 10.75
N VAL A 60 6.82 6.23 11.58
CA VAL A 60 7.74 7.32 11.94
C VAL A 60 7.97 7.28 13.44
N ARG A 61 9.23 7.23 13.85
CA ARG A 61 9.62 7.36 15.26
C ARG A 61 9.80 8.84 15.59
N ASP A 62 9.59 9.19 16.86
CA ASP A 62 9.91 10.51 17.39
C ASP A 62 9.18 11.66 16.71
N ALA A 63 7.96 11.39 16.21
CA ALA A 63 7.08 12.44 15.75
C ALA A 63 6.43 13.15 16.95
N GLY A 64 6.24 14.45 16.82
CA GLY A 64 5.70 15.30 17.87
C GLY A 64 4.54 16.15 17.36
N ASP A 65 3.67 16.58 18.26
CA ASP A 65 2.72 17.65 17.98
C ASP A 65 3.35 18.99 18.32
N LEU A 66 3.41 19.86 17.31
CA LEU A 66 3.97 21.19 17.37
C LEU A 66 2.88 22.25 17.26
N ASP A 67 3.05 23.34 17.98
CA ASP A 67 2.20 24.53 17.80
C ASP A 67 2.49 25.15 16.42
N PRO A 68 1.46 25.47 15.61
CA PRO A 68 1.64 26.15 14.33
C PRO A 68 2.53 27.40 14.41
N ALA A 69 2.53 28.12 15.54
CA ALA A 69 3.37 29.29 15.75
C ALA A 69 4.87 28.96 15.81
N CYS A 70 5.23 27.76 16.29
CA CYS A 70 6.62 27.30 16.39
C CYS A 70 7.09 26.58 15.12
N ALA A 71 6.18 26.22 14.21
CA ALA A 71 6.50 25.42 13.03
C ALA A 71 7.41 26.11 12.02
N GLU A 72 7.35 27.44 11.88
CA GLU A 72 8.23 28.17 10.98
C GLU A 72 9.67 28.27 11.52
N SER A 73 9.84 28.49 12.82
CA SER A 73 11.16 28.56 13.46
C SER A 73 11.79 27.18 13.59
N GLU A 74 11.06 26.20 14.11
CA GLU A 74 11.58 24.85 14.37
C GLU A 74 11.71 24.02 13.11
N GLY A 75 10.84 24.23 12.11
CA GLY A 75 10.93 23.53 10.82
C GLY A 75 12.19 23.91 10.04
N ALA A 76 12.61 25.17 10.11
CA ALA A 76 13.83 25.66 9.46
C ALA A 76 15.11 25.31 10.24
N GLU A 77 15.04 25.31 11.57
CA GLU A 77 16.20 25.07 12.45
C GLU A 77 16.49 23.57 12.65
N TYR A 78 15.44 22.73 12.70
CA TYR A 78 15.55 21.30 12.98
C TYR A 78 15.22 20.41 11.77
N GLY A 79 15.01 20.99 10.59
CA GLY A 79 14.74 20.24 9.36
C GLY A 79 13.47 19.40 9.44
N VAL A 80 12.45 19.87 10.16
CA VAL A 80 11.20 19.15 10.40
C VAL A 80 10.11 19.62 9.44
N SER A 81 9.38 18.68 8.84
CA SER A 81 8.21 18.99 8.02
C SER A 81 6.93 18.94 8.85
N GLY A 82 6.15 20.02 8.84
CA GLY A 82 4.86 20.10 9.51
C GLY A 82 3.74 19.46 8.69
N ASP A 83 3.31 18.25 9.04
CA ASP A 83 2.15 17.60 8.45
C ASP A 83 0.86 18.12 9.09
N ARG A 84 -0.12 18.50 8.25
CA ARG A 84 -1.43 18.97 8.71
C ARG A 84 -2.30 17.80 9.14
N GLN A 85 -3.32 18.06 9.96
CA GLN A 85 -4.32 17.07 10.39
C GLN A 85 -4.82 16.19 9.23
N ARG A 86 -5.25 16.80 8.11
CA ARG A 86 -5.76 16.04 6.94
C ARG A 86 -4.74 15.05 6.36
N GLN A 87 -3.45 15.37 6.40
CA GLN A 87 -2.41 14.46 5.92
C GLN A 87 -2.28 13.28 6.88
N ARG A 88 -2.24 13.54 8.19
CA ARG A 88 -2.23 12.48 9.22
C ARG A 88 -3.41 11.53 9.06
N ASP A 89 -4.62 12.07 8.91
CA ASP A 89 -5.85 11.28 8.71
C ASP A 89 -5.72 10.39 7.47
N CYS A 90 -5.30 10.96 6.34
CA CYS A 90 -5.10 10.23 5.09
C CYS A 90 -4.06 9.11 5.23
N TYR A 91 -2.94 9.37 5.90
CA TYR A 91 -1.90 8.35 6.13
C TYR A 91 -2.42 7.22 7.01
N HIS A 92 -3.10 7.55 8.11
CA HIS A 92 -3.64 6.55 9.01
C HIS A 92 -4.68 5.68 8.31
N VAL A 93 -5.64 6.29 7.63
CA VAL A 93 -6.64 5.57 6.82
C VAL A 93 -5.96 4.70 5.76
N ASN A 94 -4.94 5.21 5.06
CA ASN A 94 -4.23 4.42 4.05
C ASN A 94 -3.56 3.19 4.65
N LYS A 95 -2.92 3.33 5.82
CA LYS A 95 -2.29 2.21 6.52
C LYS A 95 -3.32 1.15 6.92
N ILE A 96 -4.41 1.56 7.58
CA ILE A 96 -5.44 0.62 8.04
C ILE A 96 -6.11 -0.04 6.85
N VAL A 97 -6.48 0.71 5.81
CA VAL A 97 -7.03 0.11 4.59
C VAL A 97 -6.07 -0.92 4.01
N ARG A 98 -4.77 -0.64 3.92
CA ARG A 98 -3.76 -1.58 3.41
C ARG A 98 -3.65 -2.85 4.23
N SER A 99 -3.72 -2.79 5.55
CA SER A 99 -3.66 -3.99 6.40
C SER A 99 -4.88 -4.88 6.23
N TYR A 100 -6.03 -4.31 5.87
CA TYR A 100 -7.28 -5.04 5.66
C TYR A 100 -7.56 -5.39 4.19
N ILE A 101 -6.68 -5.02 3.24
CA ILE A 101 -6.83 -5.41 1.82
C ILE A 101 -7.04 -6.92 1.64
N PRO A 102 -6.30 -7.83 2.32
CA PRO A 102 -6.51 -9.28 2.17
C PRO A 102 -7.92 -9.71 2.55
N ASP A 103 -8.51 -9.10 3.57
CA ASP A 103 -9.85 -9.43 4.07
C ASP A 103 -10.96 -8.84 3.21
N LEU A 104 -10.70 -7.66 2.61
CA LEU A 104 -11.61 -7.01 1.68
C LEU A 104 -11.65 -7.68 0.30
N PHE A 105 -10.61 -8.45 -0.03
CA PHE A 105 -10.48 -9.11 -1.33
C PHE A 105 -11.46 -10.28 -1.45
N ASN A 106 -12.35 -10.20 -2.45
CA ASN A 106 -13.50 -11.09 -2.62
C ASN A 106 -13.53 -11.76 -4.00
N TYR A 107 -14.53 -12.62 -4.22
CA TYR A 107 -14.72 -13.31 -5.50
C TYR A 107 -14.99 -12.37 -6.68
N ASP A 108 -15.64 -11.22 -6.43
CA ASP A 108 -15.89 -10.22 -7.47
C ASP A 108 -14.57 -9.62 -7.99
N ASP A 109 -13.61 -9.36 -7.11
CA ASP A 109 -12.28 -8.87 -7.49
C ASP A 109 -11.53 -9.86 -8.39
N ILE A 110 -11.71 -11.16 -8.17
CA ILE A 110 -11.14 -12.21 -9.03
C ILE A 110 -11.75 -12.13 -10.44
N THR A 111 -13.07 -11.98 -10.53
CA THR A 111 -13.76 -11.81 -11.81
C THR A 111 -13.26 -10.57 -12.54
N GLN A 112 -13.09 -9.44 -11.85
CA GLN A 112 -12.54 -8.22 -12.44
C GLN A 112 -11.09 -8.41 -12.92
N LEU A 113 -10.26 -9.12 -12.15
CA LEU A 113 -8.89 -9.45 -12.56
C LEU A 113 -8.86 -10.34 -13.80
N HIS A 114 -9.75 -11.34 -13.90
CA HIS A 114 -9.90 -12.17 -15.09
C HIS A 114 -10.36 -11.36 -16.30
N ASN A 115 -11.31 -10.45 -16.13
CA ASN A 115 -11.77 -9.59 -17.22
C ASN A 115 -10.63 -8.71 -17.75
N ARG A 116 -9.80 -8.16 -16.85
CA ARG A 116 -8.60 -7.41 -17.23
C ARG A 116 -7.57 -8.27 -17.97
N LEU A 117 -7.36 -9.50 -17.49
CA LEU A 117 -6.47 -10.46 -18.15
C LEU A 117 -6.96 -10.79 -19.57
N ALA A 118 -8.28 -10.92 -19.75
CA ALA A 118 -8.91 -11.17 -21.05
C ALA A 118 -8.78 -9.96 -22.00
N SER A 119 -8.83 -8.73 -21.48
CA SER A 119 -8.67 -7.52 -22.30
C SER A 119 -7.23 -7.26 -22.77
N ASP A 120 -6.21 -7.71 -22.00
CA ASP A 120 -4.80 -7.46 -22.32
C ASP A 120 -4.29 -8.33 -23.50
N GLY A 121 -5.05 -9.35 -23.93
CA GLY A 121 -4.81 -10.14 -25.17
C GLY A 121 -3.53 -10.98 -25.23
N THR A 122 -2.64 -10.82 -24.25
CA THR A 122 -1.30 -11.47 -24.17
C THR A 122 -1.30 -12.71 -23.29
N ALA A 123 -2.33 -12.89 -22.49
CA ALA A 123 -2.46 -14.04 -21.60
C ALA A 123 -2.99 -15.27 -22.37
N PRO A 124 -2.59 -16.49 -21.98
CA PRO A 124 -3.25 -17.71 -22.46
C PRO A 124 -4.70 -17.73 -21.95
N GLY A 125 -5.60 -17.13 -22.73
CA GLY A 125 -6.93 -16.63 -22.35
C GLY A 125 -7.96 -17.65 -21.83
N GLY A 126 -7.58 -18.91 -21.60
CA GLY A 126 -8.43 -19.94 -21.02
C GLY A 126 -7.75 -20.85 -20.00
N GLY A 127 -6.44 -20.71 -19.77
CA GLY A 127 -5.69 -21.65 -18.93
C GLY A 127 -6.00 -21.52 -17.44
N LEU A 128 -6.12 -20.29 -16.92
CA LEU A 128 -6.16 -20.07 -15.48
C LEU A 128 -7.44 -20.65 -14.82
N SER A 129 -8.61 -20.34 -15.38
CA SER A 129 -9.90 -20.87 -14.89
C SER A 129 -10.07 -22.36 -15.14
N ALA A 130 -9.35 -22.94 -16.11
CA ALA A 130 -9.37 -24.38 -16.38
C ALA A 130 -8.55 -25.18 -15.35
N VAL A 131 -7.50 -24.57 -14.79
CA VAL A 131 -6.56 -25.25 -13.90
C VAL A 131 -6.84 -24.98 -12.42
N LEU A 132 -7.27 -23.77 -12.07
CA LEU A 132 -7.56 -23.36 -10.69
C LEU A 132 -9.00 -22.86 -10.54
N ASN A 133 -9.66 -23.29 -9.47
CA ASN A 133 -10.98 -22.77 -9.12
C ASN A 133 -10.88 -21.41 -8.40
N TYR A 134 -12.00 -20.68 -8.35
CA TYR A 134 -12.08 -19.36 -7.72
C TYR A 134 -11.65 -19.38 -6.24
N SER A 135 -11.97 -20.44 -5.50
CA SER A 135 -11.61 -20.55 -4.07
C SER A 135 -10.10 -20.75 -3.86
N GLN A 136 -9.43 -21.47 -4.75
CA GLN A 136 -7.97 -21.62 -4.76
C GLN A 136 -7.30 -20.31 -5.11
N LEU A 137 -7.77 -19.63 -6.16
CA LEU A 137 -7.27 -18.30 -6.54
C LEU A 137 -7.44 -17.29 -5.41
N LEU A 138 -8.58 -17.30 -4.71
CA LEU A 138 -8.82 -16.44 -3.57
C LEU A 138 -7.77 -16.64 -2.48
N LYS A 139 -7.46 -17.90 -2.12
CA LYS A 139 -6.43 -18.20 -1.11
C LYS A 139 -5.04 -17.74 -1.55
N VAL A 140 -4.67 -17.96 -2.80
CA VAL A 140 -3.38 -17.54 -3.35
C VAL A 140 -3.26 -16.01 -3.33
N TYR A 141 -4.26 -15.29 -3.87
CA TYR A 141 -4.23 -13.84 -3.92
C TYR A 141 -4.25 -13.22 -2.52
N ARG A 142 -5.03 -13.75 -1.58
CA ARG A 142 -4.99 -13.30 -0.19
C ARG A 142 -3.63 -13.52 0.46
N ALA A 143 -2.98 -14.65 0.20
CA ALA A 143 -1.63 -14.91 0.71
C ALA A 143 -0.63 -13.88 0.15
N LEU A 144 -0.70 -13.56 -1.14
CA LEU A 144 0.13 -12.52 -1.76
C LEU A 144 -0.13 -11.13 -1.17
N LEU A 145 -1.40 -10.76 -0.99
CA LEU A 145 -1.80 -9.46 -0.42
C LEU A 145 -1.41 -9.32 1.05
N THR A 146 -1.45 -10.41 1.82
CA THR A 146 -1.02 -10.44 3.23
C THR A 146 0.46 -10.08 3.36
N GLU A 147 1.27 -10.45 2.35
CA GLU A 147 2.69 -10.13 2.29
C GLU A 147 2.98 -8.80 1.58
N GLY A 148 1.95 -8.02 1.23
CA GLY A 148 2.09 -6.74 0.54
C GLY A 148 2.49 -6.85 -0.94
N VAL A 149 2.36 -8.03 -1.55
CA VAL A 149 2.67 -8.23 -2.96
C VAL A 149 1.55 -7.68 -3.84
N SER A 150 1.92 -6.82 -4.80
CA SER A 150 0.97 -6.18 -5.72
C SER A 150 0.46 -7.13 -6.80
N LEU A 151 -0.87 -7.14 -7.01
CA LEU A 151 -1.54 -7.90 -8.08
C LEU A 151 -1.67 -7.10 -9.39
N ARG A 152 -0.81 -6.10 -9.61
CA ARG A 152 -0.88 -5.22 -10.80
C ARG A 152 -0.52 -5.96 -12.09
N ASP A 153 0.52 -6.78 -12.04
CA ASP A 153 1.01 -7.58 -13.17
C ASP A 153 0.29 -8.93 -13.23
N ILE A 154 -1.00 -8.88 -13.58
CA ILE A 154 -1.87 -10.08 -13.61
C ILE A 154 -1.45 -11.08 -14.69
N VAL A 155 -0.79 -10.62 -15.76
CA VAL A 155 -0.32 -11.47 -16.86
C VAL A 155 0.81 -12.39 -16.38
N THR A 156 1.82 -11.83 -15.71
CA THR A 156 2.91 -12.62 -15.13
C THR A 156 2.37 -13.58 -14.06
N ILE A 157 1.49 -13.09 -13.17
CA ILE A 157 0.88 -13.90 -12.12
C ILE A 157 0.12 -15.09 -12.72
N ALA A 158 -0.77 -14.85 -13.69
CA ALA A 158 -1.55 -15.90 -14.33
C ALA A 158 -0.68 -16.94 -15.04
N THR A 159 0.36 -16.50 -15.75
CA THR A 159 1.29 -17.38 -16.48
C THR A 159 2.02 -18.33 -15.54
N VAL A 160 2.53 -17.81 -14.42
CA VAL A 160 3.23 -18.60 -13.40
C VAL A 160 2.27 -19.55 -12.71
N LEU A 161 1.06 -19.10 -12.37
CA LEU A 161 0.05 -19.96 -11.76
C LEU A 161 -0.32 -21.14 -12.67
N VAL A 162 -0.49 -20.92 -13.98
CA VAL A 162 -0.78 -22.01 -14.92
C VAL A 162 0.40 -22.99 -15.02
N ALA A 163 1.65 -22.50 -15.02
CA ALA A 163 2.82 -23.36 -15.07
C ALA A 163 3.03 -24.16 -13.76
N SER A 164 2.98 -23.49 -12.60
CA SER A 164 3.20 -24.10 -11.30
C SER A 164 2.06 -25.03 -10.86
N SER A 165 0.83 -24.78 -11.33
CA SER A 165 -0.32 -25.63 -11.00
C SER A 165 -0.28 -27.02 -11.64
N ALA A 166 0.58 -27.24 -12.63
CA ALA A 166 0.91 -28.58 -13.13
C ALA A 166 1.73 -29.40 -12.12
N VAL A 167 2.46 -28.74 -11.22
CA VAL A 167 3.33 -29.37 -10.21
C VAL A 167 2.64 -29.48 -8.86
N THR A 168 1.99 -28.41 -8.40
CA THR A 168 1.35 -28.35 -7.08
C THR A 168 0.05 -27.56 -7.07
N LYS A 169 -0.87 -27.92 -6.18
CA LYS A 169 -2.12 -27.18 -5.94
C LYS A 169 -2.18 -26.50 -4.57
N ASP A 170 -1.07 -26.52 -3.83
CA ASP A 170 -0.94 -25.81 -2.56
C ASP A 170 -0.82 -24.31 -2.80
N HIS A 171 -1.71 -23.53 -2.19
CA HIS A 171 -1.75 -22.08 -2.36
C HIS A 171 -0.52 -21.35 -1.81
N ILE A 172 0.17 -21.90 -0.81
CA ILE A 172 1.37 -21.30 -0.22
C ILE A 172 2.53 -21.42 -1.21
N LEU A 173 2.71 -22.60 -1.79
CA LEU A 173 3.77 -22.86 -2.78
C LEU A 173 3.52 -22.06 -4.06
N LEU A 174 2.28 -22.03 -4.56
CA LEU A 174 1.90 -21.21 -5.71
C LEU A 174 2.19 -19.72 -5.46
N ALA A 175 1.90 -19.21 -4.26
CA ALA A 175 2.21 -17.83 -3.91
C ALA A 175 3.73 -17.55 -3.85
N ALA A 176 4.55 -18.54 -3.46
CA ALA A 176 6.00 -18.41 -3.44
C ALA A 176 6.59 -18.34 -4.86
N ASP A 177 6.09 -19.17 -5.79
CA ASP A 177 6.51 -19.14 -7.20
C ASP A 177 6.15 -17.82 -7.86
N VAL A 178 4.94 -17.31 -7.62
CA VAL A 178 4.51 -16.00 -8.12
C VAL A 178 5.39 -14.88 -7.58
N ARG A 179 5.78 -14.92 -6.30
CA ARG A 179 6.71 -13.96 -5.70
C ARG A 179 8.06 -13.94 -6.41
N LEU A 180 8.60 -15.12 -6.71
CA LEU A 180 9.88 -15.23 -7.42
C LEU A 180 9.80 -14.60 -8.81
N ALA A 181 8.72 -14.85 -9.54
CA ALA A 181 8.51 -14.28 -10.87
C ALA A 181 8.33 -12.75 -10.83
N LEU A 182 7.54 -12.24 -9.89
CA LEU A 182 7.32 -10.81 -9.73
C LEU A 182 8.60 -10.06 -9.31
N ARG A 183 9.48 -10.67 -8.52
CA ARG A 183 10.80 -10.09 -8.20
C ARG A 183 11.66 -9.87 -9.45
N ARG A 184 11.56 -10.76 -10.44
CA ARG A 184 12.29 -10.65 -11.71
C ARG A 184 11.65 -9.61 -12.64
N SER A 185 10.32 -9.52 -12.66
CA SER A 185 9.57 -8.52 -13.43
C SER A 185 9.73 -7.09 -12.89
N ASN A 186 9.81 -6.94 -11.57
CA ASN A 186 9.98 -5.64 -10.89
C ASN A 186 11.42 -5.12 -10.87
N TYR A 187 12.40 -5.85 -11.42
CA TYR A 187 13.67 -5.22 -11.76
C TYR A 187 13.38 -4.38 -13.00
N PRO A 188 13.46 -3.03 -12.95
CA PRO A 188 13.61 -2.31 -14.19
C PRO A 188 14.85 -2.93 -14.81
N SER A 189 14.72 -3.50 -16.00
CA SER A 189 15.86 -3.65 -16.87
C SER A 189 16.55 -2.31 -16.81
N VAL A 190 17.69 -2.26 -16.12
CA VAL A 190 18.68 -1.20 -16.21
C VAL A 190 19.06 -1.25 -17.67
N ARG A 191 18.21 -0.59 -18.45
CA ARG A 191 18.34 -0.42 -19.87
C ARG A 191 19.53 0.50 -19.91
N SER A 192 20.67 -0.11 -20.18
CA SER A 192 21.88 0.54 -20.64
C SER A 192 21.48 1.60 -21.66
N GLN A 193 21.19 2.80 -21.19
CA GLN A 193 21.37 4.03 -21.95
C GLN A 193 22.83 4.42 -21.75
N ALA A 194 23.72 3.57 -22.25
CA ALA A 194 24.96 4.01 -22.84
C ALA A 194 24.70 4.13 -24.36
N GLY A 195 23.80 5.04 -24.74
CA GLY A 195 23.90 5.71 -26.03
C GLY A 195 24.85 6.88 -25.78
N ALA A 196 26.05 6.86 -26.35
CA ALA A 196 26.28 7.52 -27.62
C ALA A 196 25.95 9.02 -27.51
N ASP A 197 26.92 9.79 -27.03
CA ASP A 197 27.06 11.19 -27.41
C ASP A 197 28.54 11.59 -27.41
N GLY A 198 28.98 12.08 -28.58
CA GLY A 198 29.95 13.17 -28.63
C GLY A 198 31.43 12.83 -28.66
N VAL A 199 31.90 12.23 -29.75
CA VAL A 199 33.20 12.59 -30.31
C VAL A 199 33.18 14.08 -30.65
N TYR A 200 34.12 14.86 -30.13
CA TYR A 200 34.71 16.00 -30.83
C TYR A 200 36.21 16.01 -30.60
N PRO A 201 37.04 16.00 -31.67
CA PRO A 201 38.46 16.32 -31.60
C PRO A 201 38.70 17.83 -31.73
N GLU A 202 39.93 18.19 -31.34
CA GLU A 202 40.61 19.51 -31.31
C GLU A 202 40.43 20.37 -30.06
#